data_AF-A0AAD5RBN4-F1
#
_entry.id   AF-A0AAD5RBN4-F1
#
_cell.length_a   1.000
_cell.length_b   1.000
_cell.length_c   1.000
_cell.angle_alpha   90.00
_cell.angle_beta   90.00
_cell.angle_gamma   90.00
#
_symmetry.space_group_name_H-M   'P 1'
#
loop_
_entity.id
_entity.type
_entity.pdbx_description
1 polymer ?
#
loop_
_entity_poly.entity_id
_entity_poly.type
_entity_poly.pdbx_seq_one_letter_code
_entity_poly.pdbx_strand_id
1 'polypeptide(L)'
;MTRDEERWLRWLEILDLPTIDSTDIRIFESICGSNYVKTEDIDNYTIDWTKAFKGNAACVLLPCTTEEVSALLAHCARRKIAVVPQAGNTGLAGGGVPVHDEVVISVERIKQHFSFDEETGLLFCSVKKSVPSAITHHIQVLPTEEGTVVELGSALRKDNTSLHTPHLFLGSEGQLGLITRVTMSTVPKPTSIQSAMIERRAVGDVYSVQLNEVHEANPFFMNNVFLRLIGDHYFNRYCLSGSTFVLPWLTDAVM
;
A
#
# COMPACT_ATOMS: atom_id res chain seq x y z
N MET A 1 1.55 6.37 -27.43
CA MET A 1 0.78 6.96 -26.33
C MET A 1 -0.69 6.70 -26.56
N THR A 2 -1.38 6.17 -25.56
CA THR A 2 -2.83 5.94 -25.64
C THR A 2 -3.56 7.25 -25.31
N ARG A 3 -4.79 7.38 -25.80
CA ARG A 3 -5.64 8.58 -25.62
C ARG A 3 -5.90 8.97 -24.16
N ASP A 4 -5.70 8.04 -23.23
CA ASP A 4 -5.85 8.27 -21.78
C ASP A 4 -4.61 8.90 -21.15
N GLU A 5 -3.40 8.63 -21.66
CA GLU A 5 -2.15 9.26 -21.18
C GLU A 5 -2.17 10.79 -21.42
N GLU A 6 -2.77 11.24 -22.52
CA GLU A 6 -2.91 12.67 -22.85
C GLU A 6 -3.83 13.44 -21.90
N ARG A 7 -4.76 12.76 -21.21
CA ARG A 7 -5.74 13.41 -20.33
C ARG A 7 -5.14 13.81 -18.97
N TRP A 8 -4.22 13.01 -18.45
CA TRP A 8 -3.55 13.24 -17.17
C TRP A 8 -2.43 14.30 -17.29
N LEU A 9 -1.65 14.25 -18.37
CA LEU A 9 -0.57 15.20 -18.64
C LEU A 9 -1.05 16.65 -18.72
N ARG A 10 -2.27 16.88 -19.22
CA ARG A 10 -2.87 18.21 -19.35
C ARG A 10 -3.11 18.95 -18.03
N TRP A 11 -3.27 18.24 -16.91
CA TRP A 11 -3.44 18.87 -15.59
C TRP A 11 -2.11 19.22 -14.93
N LEU A 12 -1.03 18.53 -15.30
CA LEU A 12 0.30 18.69 -14.72
C LEU A 12 1.13 19.75 -15.45
N GLU A 13 0.91 19.99 -16.75
CA GLU A 13 1.47 21.14 -17.49
C GLU A 13 1.03 22.51 -16.93
N ILE A 14 0.07 22.55 -16.01
CA ILE A 14 -0.57 23.77 -15.49
C ILE A 14 0.09 24.26 -14.19
N LEU A 15 0.85 23.42 -13.48
CA LEU A 15 1.40 23.77 -12.17
C LEU A 15 2.86 24.22 -12.30
N ASP A 16 3.08 25.54 -12.26
CA ASP A 16 4.40 26.16 -12.12
C ASP A 16 4.91 25.96 -10.67
N LEU A 17 5.30 24.71 -10.36
CA LEU A 17 5.86 24.35 -9.06
C LEU A 17 7.37 24.59 -9.05
N PRO A 18 7.93 25.03 -7.91
CA PRO A 18 9.36 25.26 -7.81
C PRO A 18 10.12 23.94 -7.80
N THR A 19 11.25 23.95 -8.50
CA THR A 19 12.23 22.87 -8.48
C THR A 19 12.98 22.83 -7.15
N ILE A 20 13.37 21.63 -6.73
CA ILE A 20 14.18 21.42 -5.52
C ILE A 20 15.57 21.99 -5.70
N ASP A 21 16.05 22.73 -4.70
CA ASP A 21 17.41 23.27 -4.67
C ASP A 21 18.27 22.66 -3.54
N SER A 22 19.56 23.02 -3.52
CA SER A 22 20.52 22.47 -2.54
C SER A 22 20.19 22.81 -1.07
N THR A 23 19.39 23.85 -0.82
CA THR A 23 18.90 24.23 0.51
C THR A 23 17.85 23.25 0.99
N ASP A 24 16.94 22.86 0.10
CA ASP A 24 15.87 21.90 0.40
C ASP A 24 16.48 20.53 0.74
N ILE A 25 17.48 20.08 -0.03
CA ILE A 25 18.25 18.87 0.27
C ILE A 25 18.85 18.93 1.68
N ARG A 26 19.54 20.01 2.05
CA ARG A 26 20.13 20.16 3.40
C ARG A 26 19.06 20.10 4.51
N ILE A 27 17.87 20.66 4.25
CA ILE A 27 16.76 20.59 5.20
C ILE A 27 16.28 19.14 5.34
N PHE A 28 16.09 18.42 4.23
CA PHE A 28 15.73 17.01 4.26
C PHE A 28 16.76 16.16 5.02
N GLU A 29 18.04 16.39 4.77
CA GLU A 29 19.14 15.70 5.45
C GLU A 29 19.14 16.01 6.95
N SER A 30 18.81 17.24 7.35
CA SER A 30 18.70 17.62 8.76
C SER A 30 17.53 16.95 9.48
N ILE A 31 16.46 16.61 8.76
CA ILE A 31 15.25 16.01 9.32
C ILE A 31 15.38 14.49 9.45
N CYS A 32 15.75 13.79 8.37
CA CYS A 32 15.74 12.32 8.33
C CYS A 32 17.13 11.67 8.28
N GLY A 33 18.19 12.48 8.19
CA GLY A 33 19.59 12.08 8.08
C GLY A 33 20.06 11.99 6.63
N SER A 34 21.32 12.37 6.35
CA SER A 34 21.88 12.40 4.99
C SER A 34 21.87 11.05 4.27
N ASN A 35 22.10 9.96 4.99
CA ASN A 35 22.03 8.60 4.44
C ASN A 35 20.62 8.18 3.97
N TYR A 36 19.62 9.02 4.18
CA TYR A 36 18.21 8.73 3.99
C TYR A 36 17.50 9.75 3.10
N VAL A 37 18.30 10.59 2.45
CA VAL A 37 17.93 11.40 1.29
C VAL A 37 18.68 10.81 0.10
N LYS A 38 17.97 10.16 -0.82
CA LYS A 38 18.58 9.55 -2.00
C LYS A 38 18.29 10.39 -3.23
N THR A 39 19.33 10.77 -3.96
CA THR A 39 19.25 11.45 -5.27
C THR A 39 19.73 10.55 -6.41
N GLU A 40 20.38 9.43 -6.08
CA GLU A 40 20.93 8.45 -7.01
C GLU A 40 20.45 7.04 -6.61
N ASP A 41 20.49 6.10 -7.55
CA ASP A 41 20.03 4.71 -7.35
C ASP A 41 18.60 4.62 -6.78
N ILE A 42 17.70 5.38 -7.41
CA ILE A 42 16.29 5.52 -7.00
C ILE A 42 15.31 4.72 -7.87
N ASP A 43 15.80 3.87 -8.75
CA ASP A 43 14.97 3.08 -9.69
C ASP A 43 13.91 2.23 -8.97
N ASN A 44 14.19 1.76 -7.74
CA ASN A 44 13.23 1.01 -6.93
C ASN A 44 12.01 1.83 -6.48
N TYR A 45 12.10 3.16 -6.53
CA TYR A 45 11.05 4.10 -6.13
C TYR A 45 10.42 4.79 -7.34
N THR A 46 11.10 4.83 -8.48
CA THR A 46 10.64 5.48 -9.72
C THR A 46 10.13 4.52 -10.78
N ILE A 47 10.25 3.21 -10.57
CA ILE A 47 9.67 2.19 -11.44
C ILE A 47 8.65 1.40 -10.63
N ASP A 48 7.44 1.23 -11.17
CA ASP A 48 6.39 0.47 -10.50
C ASP A 48 6.63 -1.04 -10.61
N TRP A 49 5.89 -1.84 -9.84
CA TRP A 49 5.99 -3.30 -9.92
C TRP A 49 5.67 -3.78 -11.35
N THR A 50 4.63 -3.30 -12.02
CA THR A 50 4.34 -3.80 -13.38
C THR A 50 5.43 -3.48 -14.42
N LYS A 51 6.34 -2.53 -14.10
CA LYS A 51 7.33 -1.93 -14.99
C LYS A 51 6.70 -1.19 -16.17
N ALA A 52 5.39 -0.95 -16.13
CA ALA A 52 4.67 -0.18 -17.13
C ALA A 52 4.84 1.32 -16.89
N PHE A 53 5.06 1.73 -15.63
CA PHE A 53 5.23 3.12 -15.24
C PHE A 53 6.67 3.35 -14.77
N LYS A 54 7.34 4.29 -15.44
CA LYS A 54 8.64 4.80 -15.05
C LYS A 54 8.59 6.32 -14.97
N GLY A 55 8.87 6.80 -13.77
CA GLY A 55 8.95 8.20 -13.42
C GLY A 55 10.36 8.74 -13.35
N ASN A 56 10.43 10.02 -13.00
CA ASN A 56 11.63 10.65 -12.48
C ASN A 56 11.28 11.25 -11.11
N ALA A 57 12.25 11.33 -10.20
CA ALA A 57 12.07 11.98 -8.91
C ALA A 57 13.26 12.89 -8.66
N ALA A 58 13.06 14.04 -8.03
CA ALA A 58 14.18 14.87 -7.64
C ALA A 58 14.97 14.24 -6.48
N CYS A 59 14.28 13.61 -5.53
CA CYS A 59 14.89 12.78 -4.49
C CYS A 59 13.87 11.82 -3.83
N VAL A 60 14.38 10.85 -3.09
CA VAL A 60 13.62 9.94 -2.24
C VAL A 60 13.99 10.18 -0.79
N LEU A 61 12.97 10.38 0.05
CA LEU A 61 13.09 10.62 1.48
C LEU A 61 12.62 9.40 2.25
N LEU A 62 13.41 8.99 3.24
CA LEU A 62 13.18 7.76 4.00
C LEU A 62 13.03 8.07 5.50
N PRO A 63 11.93 8.69 5.97
CA PRO A 63 11.70 8.96 7.39
C PRO A 63 11.45 7.69 8.22
N CYS A 64 11.80 7.71 9.51
CA CYS A 64 11.56 6.63 10.48
C CYS A 64 10.49 6.94 11.52
N THR A 65 10.03 8.18 11.63
CA THR A 65 9.00 8.58 12.60
C THR A 65 7.92 9.46 11.97
N THR A 66 6.78 9.57 12.65
CA THR A 66 5.68 10.45 12.25
C THR A 66 6.10 11.91 12.26
N GLU A 67 6.96 12.30 13.20
CA GLU A 67 7.47 13.66 13.36
C GLU A 67 8.39 14.05 12.21
N GLU A 68 9.23 13.12 11.73
CA GLU A 68 10.02 13.34 10.53
C GLU A 68 9.13 13.51 9.29
N VAL A 69 8.11 12.66 9.11
CA VAL A 69 7.13 12.81 8.01
C VAL A 69 6.43 14.17 8.08
N SER A 70 6.00 14.59 9.28
CA SER A 70 5.40 15.90 9.54
C SER A 70 6.32 17.04 9.14
N ALA A 71 7.57 17.03 9.60
CA ALA A 71 8.55 18.07 9.26
C ALA A 71 8.86 18.13 7.75
N LEU A 72 8.95 16.97 7.09
CA LEU A 72 9.17 16.88 5.65
C LEU A 72 7.98 17.47 4.86
N LEU A 73 6.76 17.05 5.20
CA LEU A 73 5.54 17.55 4.54
C LEU A 73 5.33 19.04 4.82
N ALA A 74 5.63 19.52 6.02
CA ALA A 74 5.60 20.94 6.38
C ALA A 74 6.54 21.77 5.48
N HIS A 75 7.75 21.29 5.26
CA HIS A 75 8.70 21.95 4.36
C HIS A 75 8.23 21.93 2.91
N CYS A 76 7.78 20.77 2.42
CA CYS A 76 7.27 20.64 1.06
C CYS A 76 6.06 21.55 0.82
N ALA A 77 5.12 21.62 1.76
CA ALA A 77 3.95 22.51 1.67
C ALA A 77 4.34 23.99 1.59
N ARG A 78 5.22 24.46 2.50
CA ARG A 78 5.71 25.86 2.49
C ARG A 78 6.42 26.23 1.20
N ARG A 79 7.18 25.29 0.64
CA ARG A 79 7.89 25.46 -0.63
C ARG A 79 7.03 25.12 -1.84
N LYS A 80 5.82 24.60 -1.68
CA LYS A 80 4.97 24.06 -2.76
C LYS A 80 5.67 22.97 -3.60
N ILE A 81 6.49 22.15 -2.97
CA ILE A 81 7.13 20.99 -3.59
C ILE A 81 6.11 19.86 -3.65
N ALA A 82 5.95 19.26 -4.83
CA ALA A 82 5.08 18.10 -5.02
C ALA A 82 5.66 16.85 -4.35
N VAL A 83 4.77 16.04 -3.77
CA VAL A 83 5.14 14.85 -3.01
C VAL A 83 4.36 13.64 -3.50
N VAL A 84 5.07 12.52 -3.66
CA VAL A 84 4.49 11.20 -3.91
C VAL A 84 4.68 10.34 -2.66
N PRO A 85 3.62 10.06 -1.89
CA PRO A 85 3.69 9.13 -0.78
C PRO A 85 3.84 7.70 -1.30
N GLN A 86 4.80 6.95 -0.77
CA GLN A 86 5.05 5.59 -1.22
C GLN A 86 5.21 4.62 -0.04
N ALA A 87 4.60 3.45 -0.16
CA ALA A 87 4.77 2.33 0.79
C ALA A 87 5.52 1.17 0.10
N GLY A 88 4.83 0.06 -0.18
CA GLY A 88 5.45 -1.13 -0.79
C GLY A 88 5.72 -1.04 -2.29
N ASN A 89 5.31 0.05 -2.95
CA ASN A 89 5.42 0.23 -4.41
C ASN A 89 4.85 -0.94 -5.26
N THR A 90 3.81 -1.62 -4.76
CA THR A 90 3.15 -2.76 -5.42
C THR A 90 1.85 -2.40 -6.13
N GLY A 91 1.52 -1.11 -6.22
CA GLY A 91 0.32 -0.63 -6.90
C GLY A 91 0.38 -0.90 -8.40
N LEU A 92 -0.79 -1.12 -9.03
CA LEU A 92 -0.90 -1.50 -10.44
C LEU A 92 -1.35 -0.36 -11.35
N ALA A 93 -1.67 0.81 -10.77
CA ALA A 93 -2.21 1.97 -11.47
C ALA A 93 -1.20 3.13 -11.58
N GLY A 94 0.05 2.92 -11.19
CA GLY A 94 1.11 3.93 -11.25
C GLY A 94 1.09 5.01 -10.16
N GLY A 95 0.05 5.09 -9.31
CA GLY A 95 -0.10 6.16 -8.30
C GLY A 95 0.99 6.23 -7.22
N GLY A 96 1.83 5.20 -7.08
CA GLY A 96 2.99 5.21 -6.18
C GLY A 96 4.29 5.71 -6.81
N VAL A 97 4.28 6.05 -8.11
CA VAL A 97 5.47 6.44 -8.87
C VAL A 97 5.34 7.90 -9.31
N PRO A 98 6.40 8.72 -9.18
CA PRO A 98 6.38 10.11 -9.61
C PRO A 98 6.28 10.26 -11.13
N VAL A 99 5.76 11.40 -11.60
CA VAL A 99 5.58 11.67 -13.04
C VAL A 99 6.67 12.63 -13.54
N HIS A 100 7.07 13.60 -12.72
CA HIS A 100 7.98 14.69 -13.06
C HIS A 100 9.21 14.72 -12.15
N ASP A 101 9.28 15.68 -11.24
CA ASP A 101 10.38 15.93 -10.31
C ASP A 101 9.89 15.92 -8.86
N GLU A 102 8.75 15.26 -8.61
CA GLU A 102 8.19 15.15 -7.26
C GLU A 102 9.17 14.46 -6.30
N VAL A 103 9.04 14.80 -5.02
CA VAL A 103 9.74 14.10 -3.94
C VAL A 103 8.98 12.83 -3.60
N VAL A 104 9.65 11.69 -3.59
CA VAL A 104 9.06 10.47 -3.03
C VAL A 104 9.30 10.45 -1.53
N ILE A 105 8.24 10.36 -0.73
CA ILE A 105 8.35 10.06 0.71
C ILE A 105 7.98 8.60 0.93
N SER A 106 8.99 7.77 1.16
CA SER A 106 8.78 6.35 1.40
C SER A 106 8.69 6.01 2.89
N VAL A 107 7.61 5.35 3.29
CA VAL A 107 7.36 4.95 4.67
C VAL A 107 8.05 3.64 5.08
N GLU A 108 8.91 3.08 4.23
CA GLU A 108 9.54 1.77 4.46
C GLU A 108 10.45 1.73 5.71
N ARG A 109 10.97 2.89 6.14
CA ARG A 109 11.84 3.01 7.32
C ARG A 109 11.06 3.32 8.60
N ILE A 110 9.75 3.59 8.55
CA ILE A 110 8.96 3.88 9.75
C ILE A 110 9.13 2.76 10.77
N LYS A 111 9.60 3.15 11.98
CA LYS A 111 9.82 2.24 13.09
C LYS A 111 8.52 1.51 13.42
N GLN A 112 8.64 0.20 13.56
CA GLN A 112 7.48 -0.63 13.84
C GLN A 112 7.08 -0.49 15.30
N HIS A 113 5.89 0.05 15.50
CA HIS A 113 5.17 -0.10 16.75
C HIS A 113 4.08 -1.13 16.53
N PHE A 114 4.01 -2.12 17.42
CA PHE A 114 3.00 -3.17 17.40
C PHE A 114 2.50 -3.36 18.84
N SER A 115 1.20 -3.18 19.05
CA SER A 115 0.54 -3.54 20.31
C SER A 115 -0.81 -4.16 20.02
N PHE A 116 -1.18 -5.15 20.82
CA PHE A 116 -2.44 -5.85 20.70
C PHE A 116 -3.17 -5.79 22.03
N ASP A 117 -4.46 -5.44 21.97
CA ASP A 117 -5.36 -5.49 23.10
C ASP A 117 -6.22 -6.75 22.98
N GLU A 118 -5.98 -7.71 23.87
CA GLU A 118 -6.67 -9.01 23.88
C GLU A 118 -8.14 -8.90 24.27
N GLU A 119 -8.53 -7.90 25.05
CA GLU A 119 -9.91 -7.73 25.50
C GLU A 119 -10.79 -7.15 24.39
N THR A 120 -10.26 -6.15 23.67
CA THR A 120 -11.00 -5.47 22.59
C THR A 120 -10.77 -6.11 21.22
N GLY A 121 -9.70 -6.89 21.05
CA GLY A 121 -9.27 -7.46 19.78
C GLY A 121 -8.64 -6.43 18.84
N LEU A 122 -8.17 -5.28 19.37
CA LEU A 122 -7.59 -4.21 18.58
C LEU A 122 -6.09 -4.39 18.40
N LEU A 123 -5.65 -4.25 17.16
CA LEU A 123 -4.25 -4.24 16.78
C LEU A 123 -3.84 -2.82 16.38
N PHE A 124 -2.81 -2.31 17.03
CA PHE A 124 -2.16 -1.04 16.70
C PHE A 124 -0.86 -1.34 15.95
N CYS A 125 -0.69 -0.79 14.75
CA CYS A 125 0.51 -1.01 13.96
C CYS A 125 0.93 0.20 13.10
N SER A 126 2.21 0.25 12.75
CA SER A 126 2.73 1.21 11.77
C SER A 126 2.55 0.70 10.33
N VAL A 127 2.37 1.59 9.36
CA VAL A 127 1.90 1.28 7.97
C VAL A 127 2.81 0.40 7.09
N LYS A 128 3.95 -0.08 7.59
CA LYS A 128 4.91 -0.87 6.80
C LYS A 128 4.39 -2.26 6.42
N LYS A 129 3.41 -2.81 7.15
CA LYS A 129 2.90 -4.16 6.91
C LYS A 129 1.51 -4.14 6.29
N SER A 130 1.34 -4.94 5.24
CA SER A 130 0.03 -5.37 4.76
C SER A 130 -0.62 -6.22 5.87
N VAL A 131 -1.68 -5.72 6.47
CA VAL A 131 -2.48 -6.50 7.42
C VAL A 131 -3.93 -6.45 6.94
N PRO A 132 -4.55 -7.58 6.61
CA PRO A 132 -5.95 -7.63 6.17
C PRO A 132 -6.86 -7.50 7.39
N SER A 133 -7.53 -6.36 7.56
CA SER A 133 -8.56 -6.14 8.60
C SER A 133 -9.22 -4.76 8.43
N ALA A 134 -10.39 -4.56 9.06
CA ALA A 134 -11.06 -3.26 9.08
C ALA A 134 -10.28 -2.25 9.94
N ILE A 135 -10.02 -1.06 9.39
CA ILE A 135 -9.31 0.04 10.05
C ILE A 135 -10.32 0.89 10.84
N THR A 136 -10.05 1.12 12.13
CA THR A 136 -10.94 1.87 13.03
C THR A 136 -10.40 3.25 13.41
N HIS A 137 -9.07 3.37 13.49
CA HIS A 137 -8.38 4.61 13.83
C HIS A 137 -7.07 4.70 13.05
N HIS A 138 -6.60 5.89 12.72
CA HIS A 138 -5.25 6.06 12.16
C HIS A 138 -4.67 7.44 12.48
N ILE A 139 -3.34 7.50 12.48
CA ILE A 139 -2.59 8.74 12.56
C ILE A 139 -2.20 9.16 11.14
N GLN A 140 -2.68 10.33 10.77
CA GLN A 140 -2.57 10.94 9.46
C GLN A 140 -1.69 12.17 9.56
N VAL A 141 -0.74 12.33 8.64
CA VAL A 141 0.00 13.59 8.49
C VAL A 141 -0.52 14.32 7.27
N LEU A 142 -0.98 15.55 7.48
CA LEU A 142 -1.51 16.41 6.41
C LEU A 142 -0.39 17.25 5.79
N PRO A 143 -0.46 17.53 4.48
CA PRO A 143 0.49 18.40 3.79
C PRO A 143 0.18 19.89 4.02
N THR A 144 0.06 20.30 5.29
CA THR A 144 -0.07 21.72 5.68
C THR A 144 1.30 22.34 5.92
N GLU A 145 1.39 23.67 6.01
CA GLU A 145 2.66 24.36 6.28
C GLU A 145 3.26 24.01 7.65
N GLU A 146 2.41 23.57 8.59
CA GLU A 146 2.79 23.07 9.91
C GLU A 146 3.03 21.56 9.93
N GLY A 147 2.70 20.83 8.85
CA GLY A 147 2.78 19.36 8.79
C GLY A 147 1.84 18.69 9.79
N THR A 148 0.60 19.18 9.90
CA THR A 148 -0.35 18.83 10.95
C THR A 148 -0.53 17.31 11.06
N VAL A 149 -0.24 16.77 12.24
CA VAL A 149 -0.53 15.38 12.59
C VAL A 149 -1.94 15.33 13.17
N VAL A 150 -2.80 14.52 12.57
CA VAL A 150 -4.19 14.34 12.98
C VAL A 150 -4.40 12.89 13.38
N GLU A 151 -4.93 12.72 14.58
CA GLU A 151 -5.42 11.43 15.07
C GLU A 151 -6.90 11.32 14.73
N LEU A 152 -7.25 10.34 13.90
CA LEU A 152 -8.59 10.19 13.33
C LEU A 152 -9.22 8.88 13.77
N GLY A 153 -10.48 8.95 14.20
CA GLY A 153 -11.22 7.79 14.70
C GLY A 153 -10.93 7.50 16.17
N SER A 154 -11.42 6.35 16.63
CA SER A 154 -11.38 5.98 18.04
C SER A 154 -11.02 4.52 18.22
N ALA A 155 -10.48 4.19 19.39
CA ALA A 155 -10.31 2.80 19.82
C ALA A 155 -11.65 2.15 20.24
N LEU A 156 -12.76 2.88 20.19
CA LEU A 156 -14.07 2.34 20.48
C LEU A 156 -14.63 1.55 19.29
N ARG A 157 -15.15 0.35 19.56
CA ARG A 157 -15.84 -0.48 18.55
C ARG A 157 -17.10 0.19 17.98
N LYS A 158 -17.73 1.06 18.76
CA LYS A 158 -18.89 1.88 18.36
C LYS A 158 -18.64 3.30 18.83
N ASP A 159 -18.45 4.20 17.88
CA ASP A 159 -18.28 5.62 18.13
C ASP A 159 -19.17 6.40 17.15
N ASN A 160 -20.10 7.17 17.69
CA ASN A 160 -21.02 8.03 16.95
C ASN A 160 -20.90 9.50 17.35
N THR A 161 -19.78 9.88 17.97
CA THR A 161 -19.55 11.24 18.49
C THR A 161 -19.25 12.26 17.38
N SER A 162 -18.92 11.80 16.17
CA SER A 162 -18.64 12.65 15.00
C SER A 162 -18.81 11.87 13.70
N LEU A 163 -18.49 12.51 12.57
CA LEU A 163 -18.28 11.84 11.30
C LEU A 163 -17.14 10.81 11.42
N HIS A 164 -17.28 9.68 10.74
CA HIS A 164 -16.24 8.66 10.68
C HIS A 164 -15.15 9.07 9.68
N THR A 165 -14.41 10.12 10.04
CA THR A 165 -13.35 10.75 9.23
C THR A 165 -12.25 9.80 8.75
N PRO A 166 -11.93 8.66 9.41
CA PRO A 166 -10.99 7.70 8.82
C PRO A 166 -11.37 7.25 7.41
N HIS A 167 -12.66 7.14 7.09
CA HIS A 167 -13.12 6.69 5.77
C HIS A 167 -12.79 7.66 4.64
N LEU A 168 -12.52 8.93 4.92
CA LEU A 168 -12.11 9.90 3.89
C LEU A 168 -10.71 9.58 3.34
N PHE A 169 -9.82 9.05 4.18
CA PHE A 169 -8.44 8.77 3.83
C PHE A 169 -8.29 7.36 3.25
N LEU A 170 -9.19 6.43 3.59
CA LEU A 170 -9.21 5.09 3.01
C LEU A 170 -9.62 5.15 1.53
N GLY A 171 -8.71 4.76 0.64
CA GLY A 171 -8.92 4.89 -0.81
C GLY A 171 -8.61 6.27 -1.37
N SER A 172 -8.07 7.20 -0.56
CA SER A 172 -7.60 8.51 -1.06
C SER A 172 -6.28 8.43 -1.83
N GLU A 173 -5.64 7.25 -1.86
CA GLU A 173 -4.39 6.98 -2.58
C GLU A 173 -3.25 7.95 -2.23
N GLY A 174 -3.26 8.51 -1.01
CA GLY A 174 -2.23 9.44 -0.53
C GLY A 174 -2.46 10.91 -0.91
N GLN A 175 -3.55 11.23 -1.62
CA GLN A 175 -3.86 12.59 -2.08
C GLN A 175 -4.29 13.53 -0.94
N LEU A 176 -4.88 12.98 0.12
CA LEU A 176 -5.30 13.76 1.30
C LEU A 176 -4.24 13.82 2.40
N GLY A 177 -3.15 13.07 2.25
CA GLY A 177 -1.99 13.06 3.13
C GLY A 177 -1.36 11.67 3.28
N LEU A 178 -0.35 11.57 4.15
CA LEU A 178 0.39 10.35 4.44
C LEU A 178 0.00 9.69 5.79
N ILE A 179 -0.54 8.47 5.74
CA ILE A 179 -0.88 7.66 6.94
C ILE A 179 0.41 7.08 7.53
N THR A 180 0.66 7.25 8.82
CA THR A 180 1.87 6.74 9.50
C THR A 180 1.60 5.60 10.48
N ARG A 181 0.40 5.57 11.08
CA ARG A 181 -0.04 4.51 12.00
C ARG A 181 -1.50 4.18 11.77
N VAL A 182 -1.88 2.93 12.00
CA VAL A 182 -3.25 2.44 11.89
C VAL A 182 -3.60 1.57 13.09
N THR A 183 -4.87 1.58 13.46
CA THR A 183 -5.48 0.65 14.40
C THR A 183 -6.56 -0.12 13.66
N MET A 184 -6.58 -1.43 13.84
CA MET A 184 -7.47 -2.32 13.12
C MET A 184 -8.09 -3.35 14.05
N SER A 185 -9.32 -3.73 13.73
CA SER A 185 -10.03 -4.80 14.44
C SER A 185 -9.57 -6.14 13.90
N THR A 186 -9.04 -6.98 14.78
CA THR A 186 -8.71 -8.37 14.43
C THR A 186 -9.96 -9.24 14.55
N VAL A 187 -10.00 -10.31 13.76
CA VAL A 187 -11.00 -11.37 13.89
C VAL A 187 -10.40 -12.60 14.55
N PRO A 188 -11.18 -13.38 15.32
CA PRO A 188 -10.72 -14.64 15.87
C PRO A 188 -10.18 -15.55 14.77
N LYS A 189 -9.07 -16.22 15.05
CA LYS A 189 -8.52 -17.22 14.13
C LYS A 189 -9.55 -18.35 13.93
N PRO A 190 -9.92 -18.71 12.69
CA PRO A 190 -10.80 -19.85 12.44
C PRO A 190 -10.24 -21.14 13.04
N THR A 191 -11.11 -21.97 13.63
CA THR A 191 -10.71 -23.26 14.24
C THR A 191 -10.34 -24.30 13.19
N SER A 192 -10.90 -24.19 11.99
CA SER A 192 -10.59 -25.02 10.84
C SER A 192 -10.63 -24.19 9.57
N ILE A 193 -9.75 -24.52 8.62
CA ILE A 193 -9.71 -23.92 7.28
C ILE A 193 -9.79 -25.09 6.30
N GLN A 194 -10.75 -25.03 5.38
CA GLN A 194 -10.95 -26.04 4.34
C GLN A 194 -10.84 -25.35 2.99
N SER A 195 -10.20 -26.01 2.02
CA SER A 195 -10.07 -25.52 0.64
C SER A 195 -10.59 -26.57 -0.32
N ALA A 196 -11.43 -26.17 -1.26
CA ALA A 196 -11.96 -27.06 -2.29
C ALA A 196 -11.79 -26.42 -3.67
N MET A 197 -11.36 -27.22 -4.65
CA MET A 197 -11.32 -26.82 -6.06
C MET A 197 -12.47 -27.50 -6.80
N ILE A 198 -13.37 -26.69 -7.38
CA ILE A 198 -14.59 -27.19 -8.03
C ILE A 198 -14.55 -26.77 -9.50
N GLU A 199 -14.54 -27.75 -10.41
CA GLU A 199 -14.68 -27.50 -11.84
C GLU A 199 -16.15 -27.29 -12.21
N ARG A 200 -16.43 -26.26 -13.01
CA ARG A 200 -17.73 -26.04 -13.65
C ARG A 200 -17.53 -25.80 -15.13
N ARG A 201 -18.42 -26.38 -15.95
CA ARG A 201 -18.35 -26.28 -17.41
C ARG A 201 -18.91 -24.96 -17.95
N ALA A 202 -19.87 -24.36 -17.25
CA ALA A 202 -20.46 -23.08 -17.62
C ALA A 202 -20.41 -22.08 -16.48
N VAL A 203 -20.28 -20.79 -16.81
CA VAL A 203 -20.29 -19.69 -15.83
C VAL A 203 -21.61 -19.64 -15.06
N GLY A 204 -22.73 -20.00 -15.71
CA GLY A 204 -24.04 -20.09 -15.03
C GLY A 204 -24.04 -21.09 -13.86
N ASP A 205 -23.30 -22.19 -13.96
CA ASP A 205 -23.24 -23.22 -12.93
C ASP A 205 -22.42 -22.77 -11.72
N VAL A 206 -21.56 -21.77 -11.88
CA VAL A 206 -20.73 -21.21 -10.80
C VAL A 206 -21.62 -20.58 -9.72
N TYR A 207 -22.67 -19.86 -10.12
CA TYR A 207 -23.60 -19.22 -9.19
C TYR A 207 -24.48 -20.21 -8.43
N SER A 208 -24.60 -21.44 -8.93
CA SER A 208 -25.36 -22.52 -8.26
C SER A 208 -24.57 -23.15 -7.09
N VAL A 209 -23.28 -22.82 -6.94
CA VAL A 209 -22.47 -23.25 -5.81
C VAL A 209 -22.90 -22.44 -4.58
N GLN A 210 -23.92 -22.96 -3.89
CA GLN A 210 -24.41 -22.40 -2.65
C GLN A 210 -23.55 -22.93 -1.50
N LEU A 211 -22.76 -22.06 -0.89
CA LEU A 211 -21.96 -22.38 0.28
C LEU A 211 -22.85 -22.28 1.53
N ASN A 212 -23.64 -23.33 1.77
CA ASN A 212 -24.38 -23.45 3.02
C ASN A 212 -23.37 -23.74 4.16
N GLU A 213 -23.56 -23.10 5.31
CA GLU A 213 -22.78 -23.33 6.54
C GLU A 213 -21.31 -22.85 6.54
N VAL A 214 -20.89 -22.02 5.59
CA VAL A 214 -19.56 -21.40 5.62
C VAL A 214 -19.60 -20.07 6.36
N HIS A 215 -18.92 -20.01 7.51
CA HIS A 215 -18.85 -18.79 8.35
C HIS A 215 -18.14 -17.62 7.63
N GLU A 216 -17.13 -17.90 6.80
CA GLU A 216 -16.47 -16.93 5.91
C GLU A 216 -15.99 -17.64 4.64
N ALA A 217 -16.55 -17.29 3.49
CA ALA A 217 -16.14 -17.84 2.20
C ALA A 217 -15.45 -16.75 1.36
N ASN A 218 -14.24 -17.06 0.85
CA ASN A 218 -13.55 -16.25 -0.15
C ASN A 218 -13.53 -17.01 -1.48
N PRO A 219 -14.65 -17.05 -2.23
CA PRO A 219 -14.68 -17.73 -3.51
C PRO A 219 -13.82 -16.97 -4.52
N PHE A 220 -12.87 -17.68 -5.14
CA PHE A 220 -12.13 -17.20 -6.30
C PHE A 220 -12.56 -17.98 -7.54
N PHE A 221 -12.69 -17.27 -8.66
CA PHE A 221 -13.03 -17.85 -9.94
C PHE A 221 -11.87 -17.73 -10.90
N MET A 222 -11.51 -18.83 -11.55
CA MET A 222 -10.50 -18.88 -12.58
C MET A 222 -11.03 -19.68 -13.76
N ASN A 223 -10.74 -19.21 -14.97
CA ASN A 223 -11.03 -20.00 -16.17
C ASN A 223 -9.87 -20.96 -16.48
N ASN A 224 -10.11 -21.87 -17.42
CA ASN A 224 -9.12 -22.83 -17.89
C ASN A 224 -7.88 -22.17 -18.53
N VAL A 225 -8.03 -21.01 -19.16
CA VAL A 225 -6.91 -20.26 -19.74
C VAL A 225 -5.94 -19.80 -18.64
N PHE A 226 -6.46 -19.24 -17.55
CA PHE A 226 -5.63 -18.78 -16.43
C PHE A 226 -4.91 -19.94 -15.74
N LEU A 227 -5.62 -21.06 -15.51
CA LEU A 227 -5.02 -22.30 -14.99
C LEU A 227 -3.88 -22.81 -15.87
N ARG A 228 -4.06 -22.77 -17.20
CA ARG A 228 -3.03 -23.20 -18.15
C ARG A 228 -1.84 -22.25 -18.14
N LEU A 229 -2.05 -20.94 -18.08
CA LEU A 229 -0.96 -19.95 -17.99
C LEU A 229 -0.14 -20.14 -16.72
N ILE A 230 -0.79 -20.36 -15.57
CA ILE A 230 -0.10 -20.71 -14.32
C ILE A 230 0.68 -22.00 -14.53
N GLY A 231 0.05 -23.04 -15.07
CA GLY A 231 0.69 -24.32 -15.37
C GLY A 231 1.97 -24.16 -16.19
N ASP A 232 1.86 -23.50 -17.35
CA ASP A 232 2.93 -23.33 -18.31
C ASP A 232 4.08 -22.46 -17.78
N HIS A 233 3.80 -21.41 -17.00
CA HIS A 233 4.85 -20.56 -16.43
C HIS A 233 5.49 -21.15 -15.17
N TYR A 234 4.71 -21.83 -14.32
CA TYR A 234 5.17 -22.30 -13.01
C TYR A 234 5.81 -23.69 -13.12
N PHE A 235 5.13 -24.66 -13.75
CA PHE A 235 5.66 -26.03 -13.83
C PHE A 235 6.83 -26.15 -14.79
N ASN A 236 6.81 -25.48 -15.96
CA ASN A 236 7.93 -25.57 -16.89
C ASN A 236 9.19 -24.87 -16.37
N ARG A 237 9.04 -23.84 -15.53
CA ARG A 237 10.17 -23.07 -15.00
C ARG A 237 10.78 -23.66 -13.72
N TYR A 238 9.98 -24.33 -12.89
CA TYR A 238 10.41 -24.77 -11.55
C TYR A 238 10.34 -26.29 -11.32
N CYS A 239 9.54 -27.05 -12.08
CA CYS A 239 9.43 -28.51 -11.88
C CYS A 239 10.28 -29.33 -12.86
N LEU A 240 10.57 -28.84 -14.06
CA LEU A 240 11.40 -29.54 -15.04
C LEU A 240 12.92 -29.40 -14.81
N SER A 241 13.36 -28.61 -13.83
CA SER A 241 14.78 -28.43 -13.49
C SER A 241 15.34 -29.49 -12.51
N GLY A 242 14.63 -30.61 -12.31
CA GLY A 242 15.13 -31.77 -11.55
C GLY A 242 15.12 -31.63 -10.02
N SER A 243 14.56 -30.57 -9.47
CA SER A 243 14.40 -30.39 -8.03
C SER A 243 13.09 -31.04 -7.57
N THR A 244 13.15 -32.21 -6.92
CA THR A 244 12.00 -32.76 -6.20
C THR A 244 11.57 -31.78 -5.12
N PHE A 245 10.42 -31.15 -5.29
CA PHE A 245 9.83 -30.28 -4.28
C PHE A 245 8.39 -30.72 -3.99
N VAL A 246 8.13 -31.00 -2.72
CA VAL A 246 6.79 -31.18 -2.17
C VAL A 246 6.21 -29.79 -1.93
N LEU A 247 5.04 -29.48 -2.50
CA LEU A 247 4.30 -28.26 -2.22
C LEU A 247 3.86 -28.31 -0.74
N PRO A 248 4.40 -27.45 0.15
CA PRO A 248 4.15 -27.58 1.60
C PRO A 248 2.70 -27.39 2.02
N TRP A 249 1.86 -26.80 1.16
CA TRP A 249 0.43 -26.56 1.41
C TRP A 249 -0.50 -27.63 0.81
N LEU A 250 0.03 -28.60 0.07
CA LEU A 250 -0.78 -29.65 -0.57
C LEU A 250 -0.80 -30.95 0.25
N THR A 251 0.00 -31.05 1.30
CA THR A 251 -0.01 -32.19 2.23
C THR A 251 -1.12 -32.12 3.27
N ASP A 252 -1.69 -30.94 3.54
CA ASP A 252 -2.75 -30.78 4.55
C ASP A 252 -4.17 -30.93 3.97
N ALA A 253 -4.30 -31.26 2.67
CA ALA A 253 -5.58 -31.52 2.01
C ALA A 253 -5.84 -33.01 1.72
N VAL A 254 -4.89 -33.89 2.07
CA VAL A 254 -5.06 -35.35 1.97
C VAL A 254 -4.37 -36.01 3.18
N MET A 255 -4.89 -35.76 4.38
CA MET A 255 -4.91 -36.71 5.50
C MET A 255 -6.00 -36.32 6.50
#